data_AF-A0AAW9JSR8-F1
#
_entry.id   AF-A0AAW9JSR8-F1
#
_cell.length_a   1.000
_cell.length_b   1.000
_cell.length_c   1.000
_cell.angle_alpha   90.00
_cell.angle_beta   90.00
_cell.angle_gamma   90.00
#
_symmetry.space_group_name_H-M   'P 1'
#
loop_
_entity.id
_entity.type
_entity.pdbx_description
1 polymer ?
#
loop_
_entity_poly.entity_id
_entity_poly.type
_entity_poly.pdbx_seq_one_letter_code
_entity_poly.pdbx_strand_id
1 'polypeptide(L)' 'ELISKGPLNVSELQKLLRVPQSTMSQQLIKLKQFNMVSYERKENEIYYIVSDEKVIESMKELECLQQWT' A
#
# COMPACT_ATOMS: atom_id res chain seq x y z
N GLU A 1 -10.48 -6.93 -2.84
CA GLU A 1 -9.63 -6.75 -4.04
C GLU A 1 -8.13 -6.84 -3.74
N LEU A 2 -7.57 -6.11 -2.76
CA LEU A 2 -6.14 -6.20 -2.40
C LEU A 2 -5.71 -7.57 -1.82
N ILE A 3 -6.52 -8.17 -0.93
CA ILE A 3 -6.22 -9.45 -0.26
C ILE A 3 -6.13 -10.62 -1.27
N SER A 4 -6.83 -10.52 -2.41
CA SER A 4 -6.95 -11.64 -3.36
C SER A 4 -5.91 -11.60 -4.49
N LYS A 5 -5.18 -10.49 -4.66
CA LYS A 5 -4.25 -10.31 -5.79
C LYS A 5 -2.78 -10.62 -5.48
N GLY A 6 -2.45 -10.93 -4.22
CA GLY A 6 -1.09 -11.26 -3.80
C GLY A 6 -0.17 -10.02 -3.72
N PRO A 7 1.16 -10.20 -3.69
CA PRO A 7 2.12 -9.10 -3.61
C PRO A 7 1.94 -8.09 -4.74
N LEU A 8 1.73 -6.81 -4.40
CA LEU A 8 1.54 -5.73 -5.37
C LEU A 8 2.67 -4.71 -5.25
N ASN A 9 3.22 -4.30 -6.38
CA ASN A 9 4.21 -3.23 -6.40
C ASN A 9 3.53 -1.85 -6.34
N VAL A 10 4.34 -0.80 -6.11
CA VAL A 10 3.83 0.57 -5.96
C VAL A 10 3.09 1.05 -7.21
N SER A 11 3.52 0.67 -8.41
CA SER A 11 2.86 1.04 -9.67
C SER A 11 1.49 0.38 -9.83
N GLU A 12 1.34 -0.86 -9.41
CA GLU A 12 0.07 -1.58 -9.45
C GLU A 12 -0.90 -1.02 -8.41
N LEU A 13 -0.42 -0.70 -7.20
CA LEU A 13 -1.19 0.01 -6.18
C LEU A 13 -1.65 1.40 -6.68
N GLN A 14 -0.76 2.13 -7.36
CA GLN A 14 -1.06 3.40 -7.99
C GLN A 14 -2.20 3.29 -9.01
N LYS A 15 -2.17 2.27 -9.88
CA LYS A 15 -3.23 2.04 -10.88
C LYS A 15 -4.55 1.61 -10.23
N LEU A 16 -4.47 0.76 -9.21
CA LEU A 16 -5.64 0.20 -8.53
C LEU A 16 -6.40 1.29 -7.77
N LEU A 17 -5.67 2.14 -7.06
CA LEU A 17 -6.22 3.18 -6.18
C LEU A 17 -6.29 4.55 -6.88
N ARG A 18 -5.70 4.69 -8.08
CA ARG A 18 -5.61 5.94 -8.87
C ARG A 18 -4.99 7.12 -8.11
N VAL A 19 -4.07 6.83 -7.20
CA VAL A 19 -3.42 7.82 -6.32
C VAL A 19 -1.98 8.07 -6.82
N PRO A 20 -1.39 9.25 -6.62
CA PRO A 20 0.02 9.47 -6.99
C PRO A 20 0.99 8.48 -6.33
N GLN A 21 2.01 8.06 -7.09
CA GLN A 21 3.04 7.13 -6.62
C GLN A 21 3.78 7.65 -5.37
N SER A 22 3.95 8.97 -5.27
CA SER A 22 4.55 9.66 -4.12
C SER A 22 3.75 9.45 -2.83
N THR A 23 2.42 9.59 -2.91
CA THR A 23 1.50 9.37 -1.79
C THR A 23 1.53 7.91 -1.34
N MET A 24 1.46 6.97 -2.30
CA MET A 24 1.53 5.54 -2.03
C MET A 24 2.84 5.15 -1.34
N SER A 25 3.97 5.65 -1.84
CA SER A 25 5.28 5.38 -1.24
C SER A 25 5.35 5.90 0.21
N GLN A 26 4.85 7.11 0.48
CA GLN A 26 4.80 7.66 1.83
C GLN A 26 3.89 6.85 2.77
N GLN A 27 2.71 6.45 2.30
CA GLN A 27 1.78 5.63 3.09
C GLN A 27 2.38 4.25 3.40
N LEU A 28 2.99 3.59 2.41
CA LEU A 28 3.66 2.30 2.58
C LEU A 28 4.85 2.38 3.53
N ILE A 29 5.61 3.48 3.52
CA ILE A 29 6.70 3.71 4.48
C ILE A 29 6.15 3.82 5.90
N LYS A 30 5.06 4.57 6.12
CA LYS A 30 4.41 4.65 7.44
C LYS A 30 3.94 3.28 7.89
N LEU A 31 3.20 2.56 7.05
CA LEU A 31 2.70 1.22 7.40
C LEU A 31 3.84 0.22 7.66
N LYS A 32 4.96 0.36 6.95
CA LYS A 32 6.18 -0.40 7.23
C LYS A 32 6.74 -0.07 8.61
N GLN A 33 6.77 1.21 9.02
CA GLN A 33 7.20 1.61 10.36
C GLN A 33 6.30 1.02 11.45
N PHE A 34 5.02 0.83 11.17
CA PHE A 34 4.08 0.17 12.08
C PHE A 34 4.13 -1.37 12.01
N ASN A 35 5.06 -1.98 11.26
CA ASN A 35 5.13 -3.42 10.99
C ASN A 35 3.81 -4.02 10.45
N MET A 36 3.01 -3.19 9.78
CA MET A 36 1.69 -3.54 9.28
C MET A 36 1.74 -4.13 7.86
N VAL A 37 2.76 -3.78 7.08
CA VAL A 37 2.96 -4.33 5.73
C VAL A 37 4.30 -5.05 5.64
N SER A 38 4.29 -6.19 4.96
CA SER A 38 5.51 -6.86 4.54
C SER A 38 5.90 -6.38 3.16
N TYR A 39 7.18 -6.45 2.82
CA TYR A 39 7.64 -6.15 1.47
C TYR A 39 8.67 -7.19 1.04
N GLU A 40 8.56 -7.62 -0.19
CA GLU A 40 9.49 -8.52 -0.85
C GLU A 40 10.18 -7.74 -1.97
N ARG A 41 11.51 -7.73 -1.96
CA ARG A 41 12.28 -7.17 -3.06
C ARG A 41 12.49 -8.26 -4.10
N LYS A 42 11.98 -8.05 -5.30
CA LYS A 42 12.20 -8.93 -6.45
C LYS A 42 13.02 -8.17 -7.48
N GLU A 43 14.29 -8.56 -7.61
CA GLU A 43 15.30 -7.95 -8.48
C GLU A 43 15.47 -6.42 -8.27
N ASN A 44 14.66 -5.62 -8.96
CA ASN A 44 14.71 -4.16 -8.94
C ASN A 44 13.39 -3.50 -8.46
N GLU A 45 12.35 -4.29 -8.19
CA GLU A 45 11.06 -3.79 -7.74
C GLU A 45 10.74 -4.25 -6.31
N ILE A 46 10.06 -3.40 -5.57
CA ILE A 46 9.57 -3.70 -4.22
C ILE A 46 8.09 -4.03 -4.33
N TYR A 47 7.77 -5.25 -3.95
CA TYR A 47 6.42 -5.76 -3.87
C TYR A 47 5.96 -5.70 -2.41
N TYR A 48 4.81 -5.09 -2.16
CA TYR A 48 4.22 -5.00 -0.84
C TYR A 48 3.18 -6.09 -0.67
N ILE A 49 3.26 -6.80 0.44
CA ILE A 49 2.35 -7.84 0.86
C ILE A 49 1.58 -7.30 2.05
N VAL A 50 0.29 -7.09 1.86
CA VAL A 50 -0.63 -6.72 2.93
C VAL A 50 -1.37 -7.96 3.36
N SER A 51 -0.85 -8.62 4.39
CA SER A 51 -1.41 -9.87 4.93
C SER A 51 -2.53 -9.63 5.93
N ASP A 52 -2.63 -8.43 6.48
CA ASP A 52 -3.52 -8.11 7.60
C ASP A 52 -4.68 -7.23 7.12
N GLU A 53 -5.91 -7.70 7.37
CA GLU A 53 -7.14 -7.01 6.99
C GLU A 53 -7.24 -5.61 7.63
N LYS A 54 -6.76 -5.45 8.87
CA LYS A 54 -6.76 -4.15 9.56
C LYS A 54 -5.93 -3.11 8.84
N VAL A 55 -4.90 -3.55 8.13
CA VAL A 55 -3.97 -2.67 7.41
C VAL A 55 -4.61 -2.18 6.12
N ILE A 56 -5.46 -2.99 5.52
CA ILE A 56 -6.27 -2.61 4.36
C ILE A 56 -7.35 -1.63 4.78
N GLU A 57 -7.99 -1.86 5.93
CA GLU A 57 -8.95 -0.93 6.51
C GLU A 57 -8.27 0.41 6.84
N SER A 58 -7.11 0.37 7.50
CA SER A 58 -6.31 1.56 7.81
C SER A 58 -5.82 2.29 6.55
N MET A 59 -5.44 1.56 5.49
CA MET A 59 -5.09 2.15 4.20
C MET A 59 -6.26 2.89 3.57
N LYS A 60 -7.46 2.29 3.58
CA LYS A 60 -8.68 2.94 3.07
C LYS A 60 -9.08 4.15 3.92
N GLU A 61 -8.93 4.06 5.23
CA GLU A 61 -9.27 5.16 6.14
C GLU A 61 -8.31 6.35 5.97
N LEU A 62 -7.00 6.07 5.86
CA LEU A 62 -5.98 7.07 5.52
C LEU A 62 -6.21 7.68 4.12
N GLU A 63 -6.68 6.87 3.16
CA GLU A 63 -7.04 7.34 1.81
C GLU A 63 -8.21 8.32 1.85
N CYS A 64 -9.25 8.04 2.65
CA CYS A 64 -10.39 8.93 2.84
C CYS A 64 -9.97 10.29 3.45
N LEU A 65 -9.00 10.29 4.38
CA LEU A 65 -8.52 11.52 5.01
C LEU A 65 -7.66 12.38 4.08
N GLN A 66 -6.92 11.78 3.15
CA GLN A 66 -6.09 12.54 2.19
C GLN A 66 -6.90 13.17 1.04
N GLN A 67 -8.13 12.72 0.78
CA GLN A 67 -9.00 13.37 -0.22
C GLN A 67 -9.61 14.71 0.26
N TRP A 68 -9.50 15.04 1.54
CA TRP A 68 -10.10 16.24 2.16
C TRP A 68 -9.11 17.34 2.53
N THR A 69 -7.87 17.25 2.06
CA THR A 69 -6.83 18.30 2.13
C THR A 69 -6.31 18.61 0.73
#